data_AF-A0A811QIT7-F1
#
_entry.id   AF-A0A811QIT7-F1
#
_cell.length_a   1.000
_cell.length_b   1.000
_cell.length_c   1.000
_cell.angle_alpha   90.00
_cell.angle_beta   90.00
_cell.angle_gamma   90.00
#
_symmetry.space_group_name_H-M   'P 1'
#
loop_
_entity.id
_entity.type
_entity.pdbx_description
1 polymer ?
#
loop_
_entity_poly.entity_id
_entity_poly.type
_entity_poly.pdbx_seq_one_letter_code
_entity_poly.pdbx_strand_id
1 'polypeptide(L)'
;MASGLAEAHKMLRNRGNQNGIILFFSDGLINKGDFFDGTENFKSEVPVHTFTLGGDAYNEGLQAIADNSRSGMFHPVPVPDRPELSVRFSEILDSLLLGTKRN
;
A
#
# COMPACT_ATOMS: atom_id res chain seq x y z
N MET A 1 12.22 5.70 -13.41
CA MET A 1 12.77 5.30 -12.10
C MET A 1 12.14 3.98 -11.69
N ALA A 2 12.80 3.11 -10.93
CA ALA A 2 12.11 1.94 -10.35
C ALA A 2 11.15 2.47 -9.27
N SER A 3 9.84 2.37 -9.49
CA SER A 3 8.86 2.74 -8.47
C SER A 3 9.09 1.84 -7.24
N GLY A 4 8.98 2.39 -6.03
CA GLY A 4 9.22 1.62 -4.78
C GLY A 4 8.34 0.36 -4.71
N LEU A 5 7.15 0.42 -5.30
CA LEU A 5 6.24 -0.71 -5.43
C LEU A 5 6.83 -1.84 -6.30
N ALA A 6 7.46 -1.52 -7.45
CA ALA A 6 8.07 -2.52 -8.33
C ALA A 6 9.25 -3.25 -7.66
N GLU A 7 10.08 -2.52 -6.89
CA GLU A 7 11.20 -3.14 -6.18
C GLU A 7 10.71 -4.02 -5.02
N ALA A 8 9.67 -3.60 -4.28
CA ALA A 8 9.06 -4.43 -3.24
C ALA A 8 8.57 -5.78 -3.79
N HIS A 9 7.93 -5.79 -4.96
CA HIS A 9 7.50 -7.02 -5.63
C HIS A 9 8.68 -7.89 -6.03
N LYS A 10 9.73 -7.30 -6.59
CA LYS A 10 10.94 -8.04 -6.95
C LYS A 10 11.57 -8.71 -5.72
N MET A 11 11.59 -8.04 -4.57
CA MET A 11 12.08 -8.59 -3.31
C MET A 11 11.23 -9.77 -2.83
N LEU A 12 9.89 -9.69 -2.93
CA LEU A 12 8.98 -10.76 -2.55
C LEU A 12 9.02 -11.96 -3.50
N ARG A 13 9.10 -11.70 -4.81
CA ARG A 13 9.20 -12.74 -5.86
C ARG A 13 10.47 -13.58 -5.72
N ASN A 14 11.58 -12.95 -5.35
CA ASN A 14 12.83 -13.65 -5.07
C ASN A 14 12.72 -14.64 -3.89
N ARG A 15 11.64 -14.58 -3.10
CA ARG A 15 11.33 -15.49 -1.99
C ARG A 15 10.09 -16.36 -2.26
N GLY A 16 9.59 -16.40 -3.50
CA GLY A 16 8.43 -17.20 -3.89
C GLY A 16 7.09 -16.67 -3.37
N ASN A 17 7.01 -15.38 -3.01
CA ASN A 17 5.80 -14.69 -2.56
C ASN A 17 5.11 -15.28 -1.31
N GLN A 18 5.76 -16.18 -0.56
CA GLN A 18 5.15 -16.82 0.60
C GLN A 18 4.95 -15.80 1.73
N ASN A 19 3.68 -15.61 2.14
CA ASN A 19 3.26 -14.72 3.24
C ASN A 19 3.72 -13.26 3.10
N GLY A 20 3.96 -12.79 1.87
CA GLY A 20 4.31 -11.39 1.60
C GLY A 20 3.11 -10.47 1.71
N ILE A 21 3.31 -9.28 2.27
CA ILE A 21 2.35 -8.16 2.27
C ILE A 21 3.13 -6.87 2.00
N ILE A 22 2.51 -5.94 1.30
CA ILE A 22 3.07 -4.60 1.07
C ILE A 22 2.19 -3.58 1.78
N LEU A 23 2.82 -2.78 2.63
CA LEU A 23 2.21 -1.59 3.23
C LEU A 23 2.76 -0.38 2.49
N PHE A 24 1.88 0.34 1.78
CA PHE A 24 2.25 1.40 0.86
C PHE A 24 1.68 2.74 1.33
N PHE A 25 2.57 3.61 1.82
CA PHE A 25 2.21 4.94 2.33
C PHE A 25 2.64 6.00 1.32
N SER A 26 1.72 6.89 0.94
CA SER A 26 2.01 7.99 0.02
C SER A 26 1.01 9.12 0.25
N ASP A 27 1.46 10.35 0.02
CA ASP A 27 0.62 11.56 0.06
C ASP A 27 -0.33 11.70 -1.14
N GLY A 28 -0.37 10.71 -2.02
CA GLY A 28 -1.23 10.70 -3.21
C GLY A 28 -0.84 11.75 -4.24
N LEU A 29 0.10 12.66 -3.96
CA LEU A 29 0.51 13.73 -4.86
C LEU A 29 1.18 13.13 -6.10
N ILE A 30 0.37 13.01 -7.15
CA ILE A 30 0.84 12.65 -8.48
C ILE A 30 1.64 13.84 -8.99
N ASN A 31 2.95 13.86 -8.75
CA ASN A 31 3.85 14.61 -9.61
C ASN A 31 3.59 14.08 -11.03
N LYS A 32 2.92 14.88 -11.87
CA LYS A 32 2.51 14.49 -13.22
C LYS A 32 3.69 13.87 -13.95
N GLY A 33 3.58 12.58 -14.26
CA GLY A 33 4.48 11.87 -15.17
C GLY A 33 5.33 10.73 -14.61
N ASP A 34 5.26 10.33 -13.33
CA ASP A 34 6.24 9.32 -12.85
C ASP A 34 5.78 8.24 -11.86
N PHE A 35 4.81 8.48 -10.96
CA PHE A 35 4.55 7.52 -9.88
C PHE A 35 3.33 6.63 -10.07
N PHE A 36 2.22 7.20 -10.53
CA PHE A 36 0.94 6.48 -10.69
C PHE A 36 0.60 6.16 -12.15
N ASP A 37 1.42 6.60 -13.12
CA ASP A 37 1.27 6.25 -14.52
C ASP A 37 1.40 4.72 -14.69
N GLY A 38 0.37 4.09 -15.23
CA GLY A 38 0.31 2.65 -15.45
C GLY A 38 -0.17 1.84 -14.24
N THR A 39 -0.68 2.48 -13.18
CA THR A 39 -1.29 1.78 -12.04
C THR A 39 -2.55 1.00 -12.43
N GLU A 40 -3.26 1.39 -13.50
CA GLU A 40 -4.37 0.58 -14.03
C GLU A 40 -3.93 -0.79 -14.58
N ASN A 41 -2.69 -0.91 -15.03
CA ASN A 41 -2.12 -2.16 -15.57
C ASN A 41 -1.34 -2.96 -14.51
N PHE A 42 -1.17 -2.39 -13.32
CA PHE A 42 -0.51 -3.06 -12.22
C PHE A 42 -1.35 -4.25 -11.74
N LYS A 43 -0.72 -5.38 -11.45
CA LYS A 43 -1.35 -6.52 -10.76
C LYS A 43 -0.37 -7.05 -9.74
N SER A 44 -0.80 -7.12 -8.49
CA SER A 44 0.02 -7.65 -7.42
C SER A 44 -0.27 -9.13 -7.16
N GLU A 45 0.79 -9.90 -6.97
CA GLU A 45 0.74 -11.30 -6.54
C GLU A 45 0.62 -11.44 -5.01
N VAL A 46 0.68 -10.33 -4.27
CA VAL A 46 0.58 -10.26 -2.80
C VAL A 46 -0.46 -9.20 -2.39
N PRO A 47 -1.00 -9.23 -1.17
CA PRO A 47 -1.86 -8.14 -0.69
C PRO A 47 -1.09 -6.81 -0.63
N VAL A 48 -1.68 -5.75 -1.18
CA VAL A 48 -1.16 -4.38 -1.07
C VAL A 48 -2.17 -3.52 -0.29
N HIS A 49 -1.73 -3.00 0.86
CA HIS A 49 -2.51 -2.09 1.68
C HIS A 49 -1.99 -0.67 1.48
N THR A 50 -2.83 0.23 0.99
CA THR A 50 -2.43 1.60 0.63
C THR A 50 -2.97 2.62 1.63
N PHE A 51 -2.16 3.63 1.97
CA PHE A 51 -2.46 4.64 3.00
C PHE A 51 -2.14 6.03 2.48
N THR A 52 -3.09 6.94 2.63
CA THR A 52 -2.93 8.35 2.28
C THR A 52 -2.23 9.12 3.40
N LEU A 53 -1.14 9.81 3.09
CA LEU A 53 -0.46 10.75 3.99
C LEU A 53 -0.89 12.20 3.68
N GLY A 54 -1.08 13.06 4.67
CA GLY A 54 -1.06 14.51 4.44
C GLY A 54 -2.24 15.16 3.69
N GLY A 55 -3.29 14.43 3.26
CA GLY A 55 -4.53 15.04 2.75
C GLY A 55 -5.18 14.33 1.56
N ASP A 56 -6.23 14.93 1.03
CA ASP A 56 -7.23 14.30 0.14
C ASP A 56 -6.81 14.22 -1.35
N ALA A 57 -5.56 14.59 -1.66
CA ALA A 57 -5.12 14.74 -3.03
C ALA A 57 -4.86 13.38 -3.69
N TYR A 58 -5.71 13.00 -4.65
CA TYR A 58 -5.53 11.88 -5.58
C TYR A 58 -5.44 10.47 -4.95
N ASN A 59 -6.41 10.14 -4.10
CA ASN A 59 -6.61 8.77 -3.58
C ASN A 59 -6.92 7.71 -4.65
N GLU A 60 -7.33 8.12 -5.87
CA GLU A 60 -7.70 7.21 -6.95
C GLU A 60 -6.55 6.26 -7.33
N GLY A 61 -5.30 6.76 -7.36
CA GLY A 61 -4.13 5.93 -7.66
C GLY A 61 -3.83 4.92 -6.55
N LEU A 62 -3.98 5.32 -5.29
CA LEU A 62 -3.81 4.44 -4.12
C LEU A 62 -4.91 3.37 -4.06
N GLN A 63 -6.14 3.76 -4.40
CA GLN A 63 -7.26 2.84 -4.50
C GLN A 63 -7.04 1.83 -5.63
N ALA A 64 -6.67 2.29 -6.82
CA ALA A 64 -6.39 1.42 -7.96
C ALA A 64 -5.29 0.38 -7.64
N ILE A 65 -4.21 0.79 -6.96
CA ILE A 65 -3.15 -0.13 -6.53
C ILE A 65 -3.69 -1.22 -5.60
N ALA A 66 -4.51 -0.84 -4.60
CA ALA A 66 -5.08 -1.80 -3.66
C ALA A 66 -6.05 -2.77 -4.35
N ASP A 67 -6.96 -2.24 -5.18
CA ASP A 67 -7.96 -3.02 -5.93
C ASP A 67 -7.31 -4.01 -6.90
N ASN A 68 -6.12 -3.66 -7.41
CA ASN A 68 -5.30 -4.51 -8.27
C ASN A 68 -4.46 -5.55 -7.50
N SER A 69 -4.76 -5.81 -6.23
CA SER A 69 -4.10 -6.84 -5.42
C SER A 69 -5.11 -7.74 -4.70
N ARG A 70 -4.86 -9.06 -4.68
CA ARG A 70 -5.77 -10.01 -4.04
C ARG A 70 -5.75 -9.80 -2.53
N SER A 71 -6.89 -9.41 -1.95
CA SER A 71 -7.03 -9.04 -0.54
C SER A 71 -6.31 -7.74 -0.15
N GLY A 72 -5.99 -6.88 -1.13
CA GLY A 72 -5.57 -5.52 -0.85
C GLY A 72 -6.65 -4.69 -0.18
N MET A 73 -6.24 -3.58 0.41
CA MET A 73 -7.15 -2.67 1.08
C MET A 73 -6.64 -1.24 0.97
N PHE A 74 -7.45 -0.36 0.43
CA PHE A 74 -7.24 1.07 0.52
C PHE A 74 -7.75 1.58 1.87
N HIS A 75 -6.90 2.32 2.59
CA HIS A 75 -7.23 2.91 3.88
C HIS A 75 -7.47 4.41 3.67
N PRO A 76 -8.74 4.85 3.59
CA PRO A 76 -9.09 6.23 3.22
C PRO A 76 -8.88 7.22 4.36
N VAL A 77 -8.61 6.75 5.58
CA VAL A 77 -8.37 7.62 6.73
C VAL A 77 -7.01 8.31 6.54
N PRO A 78 -6.97 9.64 6.38
CA PRO A 78 -5.72 10.35 6.17
C PRO A 78 -4.82 10.13 7.38
N VAL A 79 -3.62 9.63 7.12
CA VAL A 79 -2.53 9.66 8.07
C VAL A 79 -2.08 11.13 8.13
N PRO A 80 -2.14 11.80 9.31
CA PRO A 80 -1.84 13.23 9.42
C PRO A 80 -0.52 13.63 8.75
N ASP A 81 -0.32 14.90 8.40
CA ASP A 81 0.93 15.38 7.78
C ASP A 81 2.16 15.33 8.71
N ARG A 82 1.93 15.00 10.00
CA ARG A 82 2.93 14.82 11.07
C ARG A 82 2.49 13.80 12.13
N PRO A 83 2.18 12.54 11.79
CA PRO A 83 1.78 11.59 12.80
C PRO A 83 3.01 10.93 13.39
N GLU A 84 2.86 10.41 14.60
CA GLU A 84 3.63 9.23 14.98
C GLU A 84 3.23 8.09 14.04
N LEU A 85 3.85 8.02 12.86
CA LEU A 85 3.67 6.93 11.89
C LEU A 85 3.84 5.57 12.58
N SER A 86 4.69 5.51 13.60
CA SER A 86 4.87 4.37 14.50
C SER A 86 3.57 3.87 15.13
N VAL A 87 2.69 4.76 15.62
CA VAL A 87 1.44 4.37 16.28
C VAL A 87 0.47 3.76 15.28
N ARG A 88 0.20 4.47 14.17
CA ARG A 88 -0.69 3.96 13.12
C ARG A 88 -0.16 2.66 12.51
N PHE A 89 1.13 2.61 12.23
CA PHE A 89 1.78 1.40 11.74
C PHE A 89 1.61 0.22 12.71
N SER A 90 1.77 0.46 14.01
CA SER A 90 1.61 -0.58 15.04
C SER A 90 0.18 -1.09 15.12
N GLU A 91 -0.83 -0.20 15.15
CA GLU A 91 -2.25 -0.59 15.18
C GLU A 91 -2.64 -1.47 13.98
N ILE A 92 -2.14 -1.11 12.79
CA ILE A 92 -2.42 -1.84 11.55
C ILE A 92 -1.70 -3.18 11.55
N LEU A 93 -0.43 -3.20 11.94
CA LEU A 93 0.35 -4.43 12.05
C LEU A 93 -0.32 -5.38 13.05
N ASP A 94 -0.76 -4.88 14.19
CA ASP A 94 -1.49 -5.65 15.19
C ASP A 94 -2.79 -6.20 14.60
N SER A 95 -3.58 -5.40 13.89
CA SER A 95 -4.80 -5.88 13.23
C SER A 95 -4.53 -6.96 12.18
N LEU A 96 -3.46 -6.82 11.40
CA LEU A 96 -3.07 -7.80 10.37
C LEU A 96 -2.60 -9.12 11.00
N LEU A 97 -1.80 -9.04 12.06
CA LEU A 97 -1.27 -10.20 12.78
C LEU A 97 -2.37 -10.90 13.60
N LEU A 98 -3.27 -10.15 14.22
CA LEU A 98 -4.38 -10.69 15.01
C LEU A 98 -5.53 -11.21 14.13
N GLY A 99 -5.64 -10.74 12.87
CA GLY A 99 -6.63 -11.16 11.88
C GLY A 99 -6.56 -12.63 11.44
N THR A 100 -5.62 -13.43 11.96
CA THR A 100 -5.57 -14.90 11.83
C THR A 100 -6.11 -15.64 13.06
N LYS A 101 -6.88 -14.99 13.94
CA LYS A 101 -7.79 -15.66 14.88
C LYS A 101 -9.24 -15.26 14.59
N ARG A 102 -9.90 -16.02 13.72
CA ARG A 102 -11.35 -16.20 13.82
C ARG A 102 -11.59 -17.58 14.44
N ASN A 103 -12.21 -17.57 15.62
CA ASN A 103 -12.98 -18.72 16.12
C ASN A 103 -14.18 -18.95 15.19
#